data_AF-A0A3P7LS02-F1
#
_entry.id   AF-A0A3P7LS02-F1
#
_cell.length_a   1.000
_cell.length_b   1.000
_cell.length_c   1.000
_cell.angle_alpha   90.00
_cell.angle_beta   90.00
_cell.angle_gamma   90.00
#
_symmetry.space_group_name_H-M   'P 1'
#
loop_
_entity.id
_entity.type
_entity.pdbx_description
1 polymer ?
#
loop_
_entity_poly.entity_id
_entity_poly.type
_entity_poly.pdbx_seq_one_letter_code
_entity_poly.pdbx_strand_id
1 'polypeptide(L)'
;MSNYISHPFWDRIVQFYPIWLAPNLLTLAGFGFVLFSFLVVSYFDYYLRANSDVLTEGAIPNWVWLLCSVCTFFGHVLDGTDGKQARRTGSSGPTGELFDHGLDSWSTVTFTVTLFSIFGQGEFSVPLIRQLMVLISVQVVFLVSHWEKYNTGTLYLSWGYDASQYGLTLFYLFTFFKRYEYFKFYVFDGFTLAVCFEFGFYRKLFSSLFSFDLEAPANLILSLVEGLHSKK
;
A
#
# COMPACT_ATOMS: atom_id res chain seq x y z
N MET A 1 4.98 15.30 4.91
CA MET A 1 3.73 15.04 4.19
C MET A 1 2.57 14.91 5.17
N SER A 2 2.52 13.84 5.98
CA SER A 2 1.39 13.54 6.87
C SER A 2 0.91 14.69 7.77
N ASN A 3 1.79 15.24 8.61
CA ASN A 3 1.42 16.32 9.54
C ASN A 3 1.01 17.65 8.88
N TYR A 4 1.50 17.91 7.67
CA TYR A 4 1.36 19.23 7.04
C TYR A 4 0.31 19.27 5.92
N ILE A 5 0.00 18.11 5.31
CA ILE A 5 -0.92 18.01 4.18
C ILE A 5 -2.09 17.10 4.55
N SER A 6 -1.82 15.83 4.84
CA SER A 6 -2.87 14.83 5.05
C SER A 6 -3.72 15.13 6.27
N HIS A 7 -3.10 15.34 7.44
CA HIS A 7 -3.85 15.60 8.67
C HIS A 7 -4.72 16.88 8.61
N PRO A 8 -4.22 18.06 8.19
CA PRO A 8 -5.05 19.25 8.04
C PRO A 8 -6.14 19.14 6.97
N PHE A 9 -5.93 18.32 5.94
CA PHE A 9 -6.94 18.01 4.94
C PHE A 9 -8.03 17.12 5.54
N TRP A 10 -7.67 16.00 6.16
CA TRP A 10 -8.60 15.07 6.78
C TRP A 10 -9.37 15.67 7.97
N ASP A 11 -8.77 16.59 8.73
CA ASP A 11 -9.47 17.32 9.81
C ASP A 11 -10.60 18.20 9.27
N ARG A 12 -10.49 18.67 8.03
CA ARG A 12 -11.57 19.39 7.35
C ARG A 12 -12.61 18.44 6.79
N ILE A 13 -12.17 17.35 6.13
CA ILE A 13 -13.08 16.36 5.52
C ILE A 13 -13.97 15.70 6.57
N VAL A 14 -13.41 15.30 7.71
CA VAL A 14 -14.16 14.60 8.74
C VAL A 14 -15.35 15.44 9.23
N GLN A 15 -15.28 16.77 9.22
CA GLN A 15 -16.38 17.62 9.67
C GLN A 15 -17.66 17.48 8.83
N PHE A 16 -17.55 17.02 7.59
CA PHE A 16 -18.70 16.75 6.72
C PHE A 16 -19.38 15.42 7.03
N TYR A 17 -18.74 14.52 7.80
CA TYR A 17 -19.35 13.25 8.18
C TYR A 17 -20.38 13.44 9.30
N PRO A 18 -21.58 12.86 9.16
CA PRO A 18 -22.56 12.88 10.22
C PRO A 18 -22.11 12.00 11.40
N ILE A 19 -22.54 12.34 12.62
CA ILE A 19 -22.10 11.66 13.86
C ILE A 19 -22.56 10.20 13.94
N TRP A 20 -23.64 9.84 13.25
CA TRP A 20 -24.10 8.44 13.19
C TRP A 20 -23.23 7.55 12.30
N LEU A 21 -22.34 8.13 11.47
CA LEU A 21 -21.50 7.37 10.57
C LEU A 21 -20.38 6.68 11.36
N ALA A 22 -20.44 5.35 11.40
CA ALA A 22 -19.47 4.52 12.09
C ALA A 22 -18.08 4.62 11.43
N PRO A 23 -16.99 4.78 12.21
CA PRO A 23 -15.63 4.81 11.69
C PRO A 23 -15.26 3.58 10.86
N ASN A 24 -15.57 2.37 11.35
CA ASN A 24 -15.24 1.13 10.63
C ASN A 24 -15.97 1.01 9.27
N LEU A 25 -17.08 1.75 9.07
CA LEU A 25 -17.72 1.81 7.76
C LEU A 25 -16.89 2.65 6.78
N LEU A 26 -16.22 3.70 7.25
CA LEU A 26 -15.27 4.48 6.44
C LEU A 26 -14.08 3.60 6.03
N THR A 27 -13.48 2.89 6.98
CA THR A 27 -12.40 1.92 6.73
C THR A 27 -12.81 0.88 5.68
N LEU A 28 -13.97 0.24 5.87
CA LEU A 28 -14.48 -0.77 4.96
C LEU A 28 -14.79 -0.21 3.58
N ALA A 29 -15.35 1.00 3.50
CA ALA A 29 -15.61 1.68 2.23
C ALA A 29 -14.31 2.05 1.51
N GLY A 30 -13.30 2.52 2.25
CA GLY A 30 -11.97 2.83 1.72
C GLY A 30 -11.32 1.61 1.09
N PHE A 31 -11.26 0.50 1.84
CA PHE A 31 -10.83 -0.80 1.32
C PHE A 31 -11.67 -1.25 0.12
N GLY A 32 -12.99 -1.06 0.17
CA GLY A 32 -13.91 -1.40 -0.92
C GLY A 32 -13.57 -0.71 -2.24
N PHE A 33 -13.18 0.57 -2.23
CA PHE A 33 -12.71 1.27 -3.44
C PHE A 33 -11.42 0.65 -4.00
N VAL A 34 -10.45 0.38 -3.13
CA VAL A 34 -9.17 -0.21 -3.53
C VAL A 34 -9.38 -1.63 -4.10
N LEU A 35 -10.18 -2.44 -3.42
CA LEU A 35 -10.54 -3.78 -3.87
C LEU A 35 -11.30 -3.75 -5.19
N PHE A 36 -12.26 -2.84 -5.35
CA PHE A 36 -13.00 -2.68 -6.60
C PHE A 36 -12.07 -2.36 -7.78
N SER A 37 -11.15 -1.41 -7.60
CA SER A 37 -10.14 -1.08 -8.60
C SER A 37 -9.30 -2.30 -9.00
N PHE A 38 -8.82 -3.05 -8.01
CA PHE A 38 -8.06 -4.27 -8.23
C PHE A 38 -8.86 -5.35 -8.98
N LEU A 39 -10.14 -5.54 -8.64
CA LEU A 39 -11.00 -6.51 -9.31
C LEU A 39 -11.27 -6.12 -10.76
N VAL A 40 -11.46 -4.83 -11.05
CA VAL A 40 -11.62 -4.35 -12.43
C VAL A 40 -10.34 -4.58 -13.24
N VAL A 41 -9.17 -4.27 -12.68
CA VAL A 41 -7.88 -4.56 -13.33
C VAL A 41 -7.69 -6.06 -13.53
N SER A 42 -7.97 -6.87 -12.51
CA SER A 42 -7.86 -8.34 -12.58
C SER A 42 -8.82 -8.97 -13.59
N TYR A 43 -9.98 -8.35 -13.82
CA TYR A 43 -10.92 -8.77 -14.87
C TYR A 43 -10.32 -8.59 -16.28
N PHE A 44 -9.62 -7.48 -16.51
CA PHE A 44 -8.96 -7.21 -17.81
C PHE A 44 -7.58 -7.86 -17.93
N ASP A 45 -6.90 -8.15 -16.81
CA ASP A 45 -5.51 -8.59 -16.79
C ASP A 45 -5.26 -9.72 -15.79
N TYR A 46 -6.03 -10.81 -15.93
CA TYR A 46 -5.98 -11.96 -15.03
C TYR A 46 -4.58 -12.61 -14.95
N TYR A 47 -3.84 -12.63 -16.06
CA TYR A 47 -2.51 -13.25 -16.15
C TYR A 47 -1.35 -12.26 -16.03
N LEU A 48 -1.60 -10.97 -15.72
CA LEU A 48 -0.59 -9.91 -15.72
C LEU A 48 0.15 -9.80 -17.06
N ARG A 49 -0.58 -9.92 -18.17
CA ARG A 49 -0.08 -9.92 -19.55
C ARG A 49 -0.64 -8.81 -20.44
N ALA A 50 -1.76 -8.17 -20.10
CA ALA A 50 -2.48 -7.25 -20.98
C ALA A 50 -1.61 -6.09 -21.50
N ASN A 51 -0.73 -5.54 -20.65
CA ASN A 51 0.15 -4.41 -20.99
C ASN A 51 1.57 -4.85 -21.38
N SER A 52 1.75 -6.10 -21.82
CA SER A 52 3.05 -6.62 -22.25
C SER A 52 3.50 -6.01 -23.58
N ASP A 53 4.80 -6.07 -23.83
CA ASP A 53 5.43 -5.72 -25.10
C ASP A 53 5.36 -6.84 -26.15
N VAL A 54 5.28 -8.12 -25.73
CA VAL A 54 5.39 -9.28 -26.64
C VAL A 54 4.05 -9.89 -27.14
N LEU A 55 2.85 -9.52 -26.65
CA LEU A 55 1.61 -10.21 -27.05
C LEU A 55 0.33 -9.34 -27.13
N THR A 56 -0.58 -9.77 -28.03
CA THR A 56 -1.69 -9.07 -28.70
C THR A 56 -3.08 -9.16 -28.03
N GLU A 57 -3.21 -9.62 -26.79
CA GLU A 57 -4.53 -9.88 -26.15
C GLU A 57 -5.30 -8.63 -25.66
N GLY A 58 -4.84 -7.44 -26.04
CA GLY A 58 -5.51 -6.17 -25.76
C GLY A 58 -5.04 -5.57 -24.44
N ALA A 59 -4.52 -4.34 -24.54
CA ALA A 59 -4.14 -3.55 -23.38
C ALA A 59 -5.35 -3.24 -22.49
N ILE A 60 -5.10 -3.04 -21.19
CA ILE A 60 -6.15 -2.62 -20.27
C ILE A 60 -6.74 -1.30 -20.78
N PRO A 61 -8.07 -1.20 -20.92
CA PRO A 61 -8.70 0.03 -21.38
C PRO A 61 -8.27 1.22 -20.53
N ASN A 62 -7.81 2.29 -21.17
CA ASN A 62 -7.11 3.37 -20.50
C ASN A 62 -7.94 4.06 -19.39
N TRP A 63 -9.27 4.10 -19.52
CA TRP A 63 -10.16 4.66 -18.49
C TRP A 63 -10.07 3.92 -17.15
N VAL A 64 -9.62 2.66 -17.14
CA VAL A 64 -9.41 1.87 -15.92
C VAL A 64 -8.35 2.53 -15.04
N TRP A 65 -7.32 3.15 -15.61
CA TRP A 65 -6.31 3.87 -14.82
C TRP A 65 -6.86 5.13 -14.15
N LEU A 66 -7.81 5.82 -14.81
CA LEU A 66 -8.54 6.91 -14.17
C LEU A 66 -9.39 6.40 -13.01
N LEU A 67 -10.06 5.26 -13.20
CA LEU A 67 -10.79 4.59 -12.12
C LEU A 67 -9.85 4.24 -10.96
N CYS A 68 -8.69 3.61 -11.23
CA CYS A 68 -7.70 3.26 -10.21
C CYS A 68 -7.22 4.49 -9.44
N SER A 69 -6.97 5.60 -10.13
CA SER A 69 -6.58 6.87 -9.50
C SER A 69 -7.67 7.38 -8.56
N VAL A 70 -8.91 7.46 -9.03
CA VAL A 70 -10.07 7.93 -8.24
C VAL A 70 -10.32 7.03 -7.03
N CYS A 71 -10.33 5.71 -7.24
CA CYS A 71 -10.52 4.73 -6.18
C CYS A 71 -9.40 4.76 -5.14
N THR A 72 -8.13 4.87 -5.56
CA THR A 72 -6.99 4.97 -4.63
C THR A 72 -7.06 6.25 -3.83
N PHE A 73 -7.42 7.37 -4.46
CA PHE A 73 -7.59 8.65 -3.76
C PHE A 73 -8.69 8.57 -2.71
N PHE A 74 -9.91 8.17 -3.09
CA PHE A 74 -11.01 8.06 -2.14
C PHE A 74 -10.75 7.00 -1.07
N GLY A 75 -10.12 5.88 -1.44
CA GLY A 75 -9.64 4.87 -0.51
C GLY A 75 -8.77 5.49 0.58
N HIS A 76 -7.72 6.21 0.19
CA HIS A 76 -6.80 6.87 1.12
C HIS A 76 -7.46 7.99 1.95
N VAL A 77 -8.43 8.71 1.41
CA VAL A 77 -9.16 9.75 2.17
C VAL A 77 -10.06 9.12 3.23
N LEU A 78 -10.80 8.06 2.90
CA LEU A 78 -11.70 7.39 3.84
C LEU A 78 -10.91 6.71 4.96
N ASP A 79 -9.85 6.01 4.59
CA ASP A 79 -8.84 5.45 5.49
C ASP A 79 -8.29 6.51 6.46
N GLY A 80 -7.65 7.57 5.95
CA GLY A 80 -7.07 8.60 6.82
C GLY A 80 -8.06 9.44 7.67
N THR A 81 -9.37 9.32 7.41
CA THR A 81 -10.40 10.03 8.18
C THR A 81 -11.13 9.16 9.21
N ASP A 82 -10.94 7.84 9.20
CA ASP A 82 -11.67 6.93 10.07
C ASP A 82 -11.34 7.12 11.57
N GLY A 83 -10.05 7.24 11.93
CA GLY A 83 -9.61 7.46 13.30
C GLY A 83 -9.96 8.86 13.78
N LYS A 84 -10.04 9.84 12.85
CA LYS A 84 -10.55 11.17 13.17
C LYS A 84 -12.03 11.11 13.49
N GLN A 85 -12.80 10.33 12.73
CA GLN A 85 -14.20 10.10 13.03
C GLN A 85 -14.37 9.34 14.36
N ALA A 86 -13.55 8.32 14.63
CA ALA A 86 -13.59 7.55 15.87
C ALA A 86 -13.32 8.41 17.12
N ARG A 87 -12.47 9.43 17.00
CA ARG A 87 -12.25 10.43 18.06
C ARG A 87 -13.47 11.34 18.24
N ARG A 88 -14.11 11.77 17.15
CA ARG A 88 -15.32 12.63 17.18
C ARG A 88 -16.53 11.91 17.78
N THR A 89 -16.69 10.62 17.49
CA THR A 89 -17.83 9.80 17.94
C THR A 89 -17.58 9.14 19.30
N GLY A 90 -16.38 9.29 19.88
CA GLY A 90 -16.02 8.64 21.15
C GLY A 90 -15.90 7.12 21.05
N SER A 91 -15.72 6.58 19.84
CA SER A 91 -15.67 5.13 19.56
C SER A 91 -14.27 4.65 19.20
N SER A 92 -13.23 5.33 19.70
CA SER A 92 -11.83 4.91 19.52
C SER A 92 -11.55 3.67 20.37
N GLY A 93 -10.84 2.69 19.82
CA GLY A 93 -10.50 1.47 20.56
C GLY A 93 -9.70 0.45 19.75
N PRO A 94 -9.13 -0.56 20.42
CA PRO A 94 -8.18 -1.51 19.84
C PRO A 94 -8.80 -2.37 18.73
N THR A 95 -10.11 -2.65 18.80
CA THR A 95 -10.81 -3.40 17.74
C THR A 95 -10.95 -2.59 16.45
N GLY A 96 -11.19 -1.28 16.56
CA GLY A 96 -11.23 -0.40 15.40
C GLY A 96 -9.85 -0.30 14.75
N GLU A 97 -8.81 -0.08 15.55
CA GLU A 97 -7.43 -0.07 15.07
C GLU A 97 -7.00 -1.40 14.42
N LEU A 98 -7.40 -2.54 15.00
CA LEU A 98 -7.11 -3.85 14.40
C LEU A 98 -7.82 -4.03 13.05
N PHE A 99 -9.06 -3.55 12.93
CA PHE A 99 -9.82 -3.64 11.70
C PHE A 99 -9.20 -2.78 10.58
N ASP A 100 -8.85 -1.54 10.90
CA ASP A 100 -8.15 -0.60 10.04
C ASP A 100 -6.83 -1.18 9.51
N HIS A 101 -5.93 -1.52 10.42
CA HIS A 101 -4.63 -2.08 10.07
C HIS A 101 -4.74 -3.42 9.32
N GLY A 102 -5.76 -4.23 9.63
CA GLY A 102 -6.03 -5.46 8.91
C GLY A 102 -6.36 -5.22 7.45
N LEU A 103 -7.19 -4.22 7.15
CA LEU A 103 -7.56 -3.86 5.78
C LEU A 103 -6.44 -3.13 5.04
N ASP A 104 -5.63 -2.34 5.73
CA ASP A 104 -4.40 -1.76 5.18
C ASP A 104 -3.42 -2.83 4.68
N SER A 105 -3.23 -3.90 5.46
CA SER A 105 -2.39 -5.05 5.09
C SER A 105 -2.88 -5.80 3.84
N TRP A 106 -4.19 -5.81 3.61
CA TRP A 106 -4.77 -6.38 2.39
C TRP A 106 -4.69 -5.41 1.22
N SER A 107 -4.80 -4.10 1.48
CA SER A 107 -4.68 -3.05 0.46
C SER A 107 -3.28 -3.01 -0.15
N THR A 108 -2.23 -3.29 0.61
CA THR A 108 -0.86 -3.38 0.05
C THR A 108 -0.72 -4.44 -1.03
N VAL A 109 -1.44 -5.56 -0.92
CA VAL A 109 -1.47 -6.63 -1.94
C VAL A 109 -2.12 -6.11 -3.22
N THR A 110 -3.31 -5.53 -3.10
CA THR A 110 -4.09 -5.04 -4.25
C THR A 110 -3.38 -3.90 -4.96
N PHE A 111 -2.76 -2.97 -4.22
CA PHE A 111 -1.94 -1.89 -4.79
C PHE A 111 -0.72 -2.43 -5.55
N THR A 112 0.01 -3.38 -4.95
CA THR A 112 1.23 -3.92 -5.58
C THR A 112 0.91 -4.61 -6.90
N VAL A 113 -0.10 -5.48 -6.92
CA VAL A 113 -0.50 -6.19 -8.16
C VAL A 113 -1.01 -5.21 -9.22
N THR A 114 -1.85 -4.24 -8.83
CA THR A 114 -2.39 -3.24 -9.75
C THR A 114 -1.29 -2.35 -10.35
N LEU A 115 -0.28 -1.99 -9.57
CA LEU A 115 0.88 -1.22 -10.04
C LEU A 115 1.67 -2.01 -11.08
N PHE A 116 2.01 -3.28 -10.81
CA PHE A 116 2.82 -4.08 -11.74
C PHE A 116 2.07 -4.49 -13.01
N SER A 117 0.73 -4.53 -12.97
CA SER A 117 -0.10 -4.72 -14.16
C SER A 117 0.14 -3.63 -15.21
N ILE A 118 0.50 -2.39 -14.83
CA ILE A 118 0.87 -1.32 -15.80
C ILE A 118 2.05 -1.73 -16.67
N PHE A 119 3.03 -2.44 -16.09
CA PHE A 119 4.23 -2.86 -16.80
C PHE A 119 4.01 -4.15 -17.61
N GLY A 120 3.01 -4.97 -17.28
CA GLY A 120 2.73 -6.24 -17.96
C GLY A 120 3.85 -7.27 -17.80
N GLN A 121 4.17 -8.01 -18.85
CA GLN A 121 5.32 -8.93 -18.93
C GLN A 121 6.26 -8.53 -20.07
N GLY A 122 7.49 -9.07 -20.04
CA GLY A 122 8.50 -8.93 -21.09
C GLY A 122 9.67 -8.02 -20.72
N GLU A 123 10.30 -7.40 -21.72
CA GLU A 123 11.55 -6.65 -21.62
C GLU A 123 11.43 -5.46 -20.65
N PHE A 124 10.33 -4.72 -20.75
CA PHE A 124 10.09 -3.52 -19.92
C PHE A 124 9.34 -3.79 -18.62
N SER A 125 9.37 -5.04 -18.15
CA SER A 125 8.73 -5.45 -16.90
C SER A 125 9.67 -6.27 -16.02
N VAL A 126 9.15 -6.69 -14.88
CA VAL A 126 9.81 -7.59 -13.93
C VAL A 126 9.16 -8.97 -14.03
N PRO A 127 9.92 -10.09 -14.06
CA PRO A 127 9.36 -11.44 -14.08
C PRO A 127 8.41 -11.72 -12.92
N LEU A 128 7.40 -12.58 -13.11
CA LEU A 128 6.38 -12.90 -12.10
C LEU A 128 6.95 -13.31 -10.74
N ILE A 129 8.01 -14.13 -10.74
CA ILE A 129 8.66 -14.55 -9.49
C ILE A 129 9.24 -13.36 -8.71
N ARG A 130 9.78 -12.36 -9.41
CA ARG A 130 10.30 -11.13 -8.80
C ARG A 130 9.17 -10.20 -8.37
N GLN A 131 8.07 -10.13 -9.11
CA GLN A 131 6.86 -9.42 -8.65
C GLN A 131 6.30 -10.04 -7.36
N LEU A 132 6.30 -11.37 -7.24
CA LEU A 132 5.93 -12.06 -6.00
C LEU A 132 6.89 -11.70 -4.86
N MET A 133 8.20 -11.63 -5.11
CA MET A 133 9.18 -11.20 -4.10
C MET A 133 8.96 -9.74 -3.67
N VAL A 134 8.57 -8.85 -4.60
CA VAL A 134 8.19 -7.48 -4.26
C VAL A 134 6.96 -7.48 -3.34
N LEU A 135 5.91 -8.24 -3.67
CA LEU A 135 4.73 -8.37 -2.83
C LEU A 135 5.09 -8.88 -1.42
N ILE A 136 5.89 -9.94 -1.33
CA ILE A 136 6.40 -10.45 -0.05
C ILE A 136 7.17 -9.36 0.70
N SER A 137 8.02 -8.58 0.01
CA SER A 137 8.78 -7.50 0.64
C SER A 137 7.88 -6.42 1.25
N VAL A 138 6.79 -6.06 0.57
CA VAL A 138 5.81 -5.09 1.08
C VAL A 138 5.10 -5.64 2.32
N GLN A 139 4.68 -6.90 2.30
CA GLN A 139 4.07 -7.53 3.47
C GLN A 139 5.04 -7.62 4.65
N VAL A 140 6.33 -7.90 4.41
CA VAL A 140 7.34 -7.91 5.47
C VAL A 140 7.52 -6.53 6.08
N VAL A 141 7.57 -5.45 5.27
CA VAL A 141 7.60 -4.07 5.79
C VAL A 141 6.40 -3.79 6.68
N PHE A 142 5.20 -4.18 6.24
CA PHE A 142 3.97 -4.00 7.02
C PHE A 142 4.00 -4.80 8.33
N LEU A 143 4.49 -6.04 8.31
CA LEU A 143 4.64 -6.86 9.51
C LEU A 143 5.65 -6.28 10.49
N VAL A 144 6.79 -5.76 10.00
CA VAL A 144 7.83 -5.16 10.83
C VAL A 144 7.31 -3.90 11.54
N SER A 145 6.53 -3.03 10.86
CA SER A 145 5.96 -1.85 11.52
C SER A 145 4.94 -2.22 12.61
N HIS A 146 4.20 -3.31 12.43
CA HIS A 146 3.26 -3.81 13.43
C HIS A 146 3.97 -4.50 14.59
N TRP A 147 5.06 -5.21 14.29
CA TRP A 147 5.97 -5.74 15.30
C TRP A 147 6.55 -4.61 16.15
N GLU A 148 6.94 -3.49 15.53
CA GLU A 148 7.38 -2.30 16.26
C GLU A 148 6.30 -1.73 17.17
N LYS A 149 5.07 -1.56 16.66
CA LYS A 149 3.92 -1.14 17.48
C LYS A 149 3.72 -2.09 18.67
N TYR A 150 3.81 -3.39 18.45
CA TYR A 150 3.63 -4.39 19.50
C TYR A 150 4.68 -4.23 20.62
N ASN A 151 5.94 -3.98 20.28
CA ASN A 151 7.01 -3.85 21.27
C ASN A 151 7.08 -2.46 21.92
N THR A 152 6.81 -1.39 21.17
CA THR A 152 6.97 0.00 21.64
C THR A 152 5.67 0.62 22.18
N GLY A 153 4.52 0.02 21.86
CA GLY A 153 3.19 0.58 22.15
C GLY A 153 2.77 1.72 21.21
N THR A 154 3.63 2.14 20.29
CA THR A 154 3.37 3.27 19.36
C THR A 154 3.58 2.84 17.92
N LEU A 155 2.60 3.08 17.05
CA LEU A 155 2.80 2.93 15.61
C LEU A 155 3.25 4.26 15.03
N TYR A 156 4.51 4.34 14.62
CA TYR A 156 5.00 5.48 13.85
C TYR A 156 4.58 5.31 12.39
N LEU A 157 3.47 5.96 12.02
CA LEU A 157 3.09 6.05 10.62
C LEU A 157 4.09 6.97 9.91
N SER A 158 4.99 6.38 9.14
CA SER A 158 5.95 7.18 8.38
C SER A 158 5.20 8.07 7.39
N TRP A 159 5.67 9.30 7.18
CA TRP A 159 5.18 10.17 6.11
C TRP A 159 5.26 9.51 4.72
N GLY A 160 6.07 8.44 4.60
CA GLY A 160 6.22 7.64 3.40
C GLY A 160 4.96 6.90 2.99
N TYR A 161 4.08 6.53 3.93
CA TYR A 161 2.80 5.89 3.62
C TYR A 161 1.88 6.84 2.84
N ASP A 162 1.59 8.02 3.39
CA ASP A 162 0.78 9.03 2.69
C ASP A 162 1.42 9.43 1.35
N ALA A 163 2.74 9.60 1.33
CA ALA A 163 3.46 9.93 0.10
C ALA A 163 3.33 8.82 -0.96
N SER A 164 3.33 7.54 -0.57
CA SER A 164 3.12 6.45 -1.52
C SER A 164 1.67 6.39 -2.02
N GLN A 165 0.68 6.66 -1.17
CA GLN A 165 -0.73 6.69 -1.57
C GLN A 165 -1.05 7.83 -2.55
N TYR A 166 -0.58 9.05 -2.25
CA TYR A 166 -0.68 10.16 -3.20
C TYR A 166 0.14 9.90 -4.46
N GLY A 167 1.36 9.35 -4.31
CA GLY A 167 2.21 8.98 -5.43
C GLY A 167 1.54 7.98 -6.37
N LEU A 168 0.90 6.96 -5.83
CA LEU A 168 0.20 5.93 -6.60
C LEU A 168 -1.05 6.51 -7.29
N THR A 169 -1.82 7.34 -6.59
CA THR A 169 -2.95 8.09 -7.17
C THR A 169 -2.50 8.89 -8.39
N LEU A 170 -1.41 9.66 -8.25
CA LEU A 170 -0.85 10.47 -9.33
C LEU A 170 -0.25 9.61 -10.45
N PHE A 171 0.36 8.48 -10.10
CA PHE A 171 0.91 7.55 -11.09
C PHE A 171 -0.19 6.97 -11.97
N TYR A 172 -1.30 6.51 -11.39
CA TYR A 172 -2.46 6.05 -12.15
C TYR A 172 -3.08 7.16 -13.00
N LEU A 173 -3.19 8.38 -12.48
CA LEU A 173 -3.67 9.53 -13.25
C LEU A 173 -2.74 9.85 -14.44
N PHE A 174 -1.43 9.77 -14.22
CA PHE A 174 -0.44 9.97 -15.26
C PHE A 174 -0.49 8.85 -16.31
N THR A 175 -0.67 7.60 -15.90
CA THR A 175 -0.92 6.46 -16.80
C THR A 175 -2.17 6.69 -17.64
N PHE A 176 -3.25 7.23 -17.09
CA PHE A 176 -4.43 7.60 -17.87
C PHE A 176 -4.10 8.64 -18.97
N PHE A 177 -3.26 9.64 -18.70
CA PHE A 177 -2.93 10.64 -19.73
C PHE A 177 -1.89 10.17 -20.75
N LYS A 178 -0.90 9.37 -20.32
CA LYS A 178 0.23 8.97 -21.15
C LYS A 178 0.10 7.58 -21.76
N ARG A 179 -0.83 6.78 -21.25
CA ARG A 179 -0.99 5.34 -21.51
C ARG A 179 0.21 4.52 -20.98
N TYR A 180 0.06 3.20 -20.99
CA TYR A 180 1.04 2.28 -20.40
C TYR A 180 2.34 2.19 -21.23
N GLU A 181 2.24 2.42 -22.54
CA GLU A 181 3.35 2.36 -23.50
C GLU A 181 4.42 3.40 -23.16
N TYR A 182 4.03 4.52 -22.53
CA TYR A 182 4.97 5.56 -22.09
C TYR A 182 6.03 5.04 -21.12
N PHE A 183 5.75 3.96 -20.39
CA PHE A 183 6.68 3.38 -19.42
C PHE A 183 7.63 2.34 -20.02
N LYS A 184 7.58 2.12 -21.33
CA LYS A 184 8.43 1.18 -22.06
C LYS A 184 9.74 1.84 -22.49
N PHE A 185 10.58 2.16 -21.51
CA PHE A 185 11.90 2.76 -21.73
C PHE A 185 12.90 2.35 -20.64
N TYR A 186 14.17 2.56 -20.96
CA TYR A 186 15.29 2.44 -20.04
C TYR A 186 15.56 3.76 -19.34
N VAL A 187 15.55 3.76 -18.00
CA VAL A 187 15.82 4.94 -17.18
C VAL A 187 17.30 5.29 -17.21
N PHE A 188 18.16 4.28 -17.02
CA PHE A 188 19.60 4.40 -17.10
C PHE A 188 20.20 3.04 -17.46
N ASP A 189 21.04 3.01 -18.49
CA ASP A 189 21.68 1.78 -18.98
C ASP A 189 20.64 0.64 -19.17
N GLY A 190 20.86 -0.56 -18.59
CA GLY A 190 19.92 -1.68 -18.67
C GLY A 190 18.73 -1.64 -17.69
N PHE A 191 18.52 -0.56 -16.92
CA PHE A 191 17.46 -0.49 -15.91
C PHE A 191 16.18 0.11 -16.47
N THR A 192 15.13 -0.72 -16.55
CA THR A 192 13.78 -0.28 -16.92
C THR A 192 13.06 0.38 -15.74
N LEU A 193 12.00 1.15 -16.00
CA LEU A 193 11.25 1.79 -14.93
C LEU A 193 10.67 0.77 -13.92
N ALA A 194 10.18 -0.38 -14.40
CA ALA A 194 9.66 -1.45 -13.55
C ALA A 194 10.72 -1.98 -12.57
N VAL A 195 11.96 -2.13 -13.04
CA VAL A 195 13.09 -2.55 -12.20
C VAL A 195 13.46 -1.46 -11.19
N CYS A 196 13.39 -0.17 -11.56
CA CYS A 196 13.57 0.92 -10.60
C CYS A 196 12.52 0.90 -9.47
N PHE A 197 11.26 0.60 -9.80
CA PHE A 197 10.21 0.40 -8.79
C PHE A 197 10.54 -0.76 -7.84
N GLU A 198 10.92 -1.91 -8.38
CA GLU A 198 11.36 -3.07 -7.58
C GLU A 198 12.50 -2.72 -6.61
N PHE A 199 13.55 -2.03 -7.08
CA PHE A 199 14.62 -1.56 -6.19
C PHE A 199 14.12 -0.62 -5.09
N GLY A 200 13.15 0.24 -5.41
CA GLY A 200 12.50 1.11 -4.44
C GLY A 200 11.84 0.31 -3.30
N PHE A 201 11.11 -0.76 -3.64
CA PHE A 201 10.48 -1.65 -2.67
C PHE A 201 11.52 -2.37 -1.80
N TYR A 202 12.57 -2.95 -2.39
CA TYR A 202 13.62 -3.61 -1.60
C TYR A 202 14.44 -2.66 -0.74
N ARG A 203 14.67 -1.43 -1.20
CA ARG A 203 15.29 -0.38 -0.37
C ARG A 203 14.42 -0.07 0.85
N LYS A 204 13.10 -0.02 0.69
CA LYS A 204 12.17 0.18 1.81
C LYS A 204 12.18 -1.00 2.77
N LEU A 205 12.17 -2.23 2.27
CA LEU A 205 12.37 -3.43 3.07
C LEU A 205 13.66 -3.36 3.89
N PHE A 206 14.79 -3.08 3.24
CA PHE A 206 16.08 -2.95 3.92
C PHE A 206 16.01 -1.88 5.01
N SER A 207 15.54 -0.67 4.70
CA SER A 207 15.42 0.38 5.73
C SER A 207 14.52 -0.05 6.89
N SER A 208 13.41 -0.76 6.63
CA SER A 208 12.51 -1.20 7.69
C SER A 208 13.15 -2.22 8.63
N LEU A 209 13.97 -3.14 8.10
CA LEU A 209 14.64 -4.17 8.89
C LEU A 209 15.80 -3.60 9.72
N PHE A 210 16.52 -2.60 9.18
CA PHE A 210 17.73 -2.05 9.81
C PHE A 210 17.50 -0.71 10.55
N SER A 211 16.30 -0.13 10.52
CA SER A 211 15.95 1.02 11.37
C SER A 211 15.56 0.61 12.79
N PHE A 212 15.34 -0.68 13.05
CA PHE A 212 15.30 -1.21 14.41
C PHE A 212 16.71 -1.12 14.97
N ASP A 213 16.93 -0.25 15.96
CA ASP A 213 18.16 -0.23 16.74
C ASP A 213 18.52 -1.66 17.12
N LEU A 214 19.75 -2.05 16.78
CA LEU A 214 20.35 -3.37 16.99
C LEU A 214 20.47 -3.77 18.49
N GLU A 215 19.87 -3.01 19.40
CA GLU A 215 19.73 -3.35 20.82
C GLU A 215 18.47 -4.18 21.12
N ALA A 216 17.42 -4.08 20.29
CA ALA A 216 16.20 -4.88 20.45
C ALA A 216 16.37 -6.41 20.21
N PRO A 217 17.16 -6.90 19.23
CA PRO A 217 17.25 -8.34 18.98
C PRO A 217 17.95 -9.12 20.11
N ALA A 218 18.83 -8.49 20.89
CA ALA A 218 19.48 -9.13 22.05
C ALA A 218 18.48 -9.45 23.16
N ASN A 219 17.59 -8.50 23.48
CA ASN A 219 16.55 -8.68 24.49
C ASN A 219 15.42 -9.62 24.00
N LEU A 220 15.23 -9.74 22.68
CA LEU A 220 14.23 -10.62 22.10
C LEU A 220 14.66 -12.10 22.06
N ILE A 221 15.94 -12.38 21.79
CA ILE A 221 16.46 -13.74 21.94
C ILE A 221 16.41 -14.15 23.41
N LEU A 222 16.71 -13.25 24.34
CA LEU A 222 16.57 -13.49 25.77
C LEU A 222 15.10 -13.73 26.18
N SER A 223 14.13 -12.93 25.71
CA SER A 223 12.72 -13.12 26.07
C SER A 223 12.07 -14.34 25.43
N LEU A 224 12.49 -14.74 24.22
CA LEU A 224 12.09 -16.01 23.61
C LEU A 224 12.70 -17.20 24.34
N VAL A 225 13.95 -17.10 24.81
CA VAL A 225 14.60 -18.13 25.63
C VAL A 225 13.97 -18.21 27.03
N GLU A 226 13.69 -17.09 27.67
CA GLU A 226 13.04 -17.03 29.00
C GLU A 226 11.58 -17.48 28.95
N GLY A 227 10.83 -17.12 27.90
CA GLY A 227 9.45 -17.57 27.68
C GLY A 227 9.33 -19.08 27.40
N LEU A 228 10.40 -19.70 26.87
CA LEU A 228 10.49 -21.16 26.74
C LEU A 228 10.84 -21.85 28.07
N HIS A 229 11.50 -21.16 29.00
CA HIS A 229 11.84 -21.68 30.33
C HIS A 229 10.73 -21.47 31.39
N SER A 230 9.80 -20.54 31.18
CA SER A 230 8.69 -20.26 32.12
C SER A 230 7.48 -21.22 32.02
N LYS A 231 7.52 -22.22 31.12
CA LYS A 231 6.48 -23.27 31.00
C LYS A 231 6.93 -24.62 31.60
N LYS A 232 7.45 -24.60 32.82
CA LYS A 232 7.53 -25.77 33.70
C LYS A 232 7.06 -25.41 35.10
#